data_AF-A0A3M6EXS7-F1
#
_entry.id   AF-A0A3M6EXS7-F1
#
_cell.length_a   1.000
_cell.length_b   1.000
_cell.length_c   1.000
_cell.angle_alpha   90.00
_cell.angle_beta   90.00
_cell.angle_gamma   90.00
#
_symmetry.space_group_name_H-M   'P 1'
#
loop_
_entity.id
_entity.type
_entity.pdbx_description
1 polymer ?
#
loop_
_entity_poly.entity_id
_entity_poly.type
_entity_poly.pdbx_seq_one_letter_code
_entity_poly.pdbx_strand_id
1 'polypeptide(L)' 'MGMTNPILVRIEFERQSDDSVQLISRGGHTGTLITNARRVNISSNEWDIRPYDPLDSLILSRWAFSKAGWVLRESVPLTD' A
#
# COMPACT_ATOMS: atom_id res chain seq x y z
N MET A 1 -7.86 14.37 24.23
CA MET A 1 -6.56 13.88 23.71
C MET A 1 -6.82 12.71 22.78
N GLY A 2 -7.09 12.96 21.49
CA GLY A 2 -7.30 11.88 20.53
C GLY A 2 -5.96 11.36 20.04
N MET A 3 -5.51 10.20 20.51
CA MET A 3 -4.40 9.50 19.87
C MET A 3 -4.91 8.94 18.55
N THR A 4 -4.61 9.63 17.46
CA THR A 4 -4.79 9.07 16.11
C THR A 4 -3.83 7.89 16.00
N ASN A 5 -4.37 6.67 16.02
CA ASN A 5 -3.56 5.48 15.82
C ASN A 5 -2.90 5.58 14.43
N PRO A 6 -1.56 5.42 14.31
CA PRO A 6 -0.91 5.50 13.02
C PRO A 6 -1.50 4.46 12.06
N ILE A 7 -1.63 4.83 10.79
CA ILE A 7 -2.00 3.89 9.73
C ILE A 7 -0.75 3.08 9.41
N LEU A 8 -0.80 1.77 9.64
CA LEU A 8 0.25 0.85 9.22
C LEU A 8 -0.09 0.32 7.83
N VAL A 9 0.83 0.57 6.91
CA VAL A 9 0.75 0.09 5.53
C VAL A 9 1.92 -0.86 5.29
N ARG A 10 1.61 -2.06 4.79
CA ARG A 10 2.63 -3.00 4.31
C ARG A 10 2.32 -3.36 2.87
N ILE A 11 3.33 -3.23 2.03
CA ILE A 11 3.32 -3.68 0.64
C ILE A 11 4.31 -4.83 0.52
N GLU A 12 3.88 -5.92 -0.08
CA GLU A 12 4.71 -7.05 -0.46
C GLU A 12 4.60 -7.25 -1.97
N PHE A 13 5.65 -7.78 -2.58
CA PHE A 13 5.72 -7.98 -4.03
C PHE A 13 6.38 -9.33 -4.32
N GLU A 14 5.81 -10.06 -5.27
CA GLU A 14 6.30 -11.37 -5.69
C GLU A 14 6.26 -11.47 -7.22
N ARG A 15 7.41 -11.79 -7.83
CA ARG A 15 7.48 -12.04 -9.27
C ARG A 15 6.90 -13.42 -9.56
N GLN A 16 5.93 -13.46 -10.45
CA GLN A 16 5.20 -14.67 -10.83
C GLN A 16 5.89 -15.37 -12.01
N SER A 17 5.53 -16.63 -12.25
CA SER A 17 6.13 -17.44 -13.33
C SER A 17 5.79 -16.95 -14.75
N ASP A 18 4.73 -16.14 -14.89
CA ASP A 18 4.28 -15.54 -16.15
C ASP A 18 4.89 -14.14 -16.41
N ASP A 19 5.94 -13.79 -15.68
CA ASP A 19 6.58 -12.47 -15.69
C ASP A 19 5.70 -11.32 -15.20
N SER A 20 4.54 -11.60 -14.59
CA SER A 20 3.80 -10.58 -13.85
C SER A 20 4.40 -10.36 -12.46
N VAL A 21 4.07 -9.22 -11.84
CA VAL A 21 4.38 -8.95 -10.43
C VAL A 21 3.07 -8.90 -9.66
N GLN A 22 2.96 -9.76 -8.65
CA GLN A 22 1.84 -9.72 -7.71
C GLN A 22 2.15 -8.70 -6.62
N LEU A 23 1.30 -7.70 -6.48
CA LEU A 23 1.32 -6.75 -5.38
C LEU A 23 0.34 -7.22 -4.30
N ILE A 24 0.79 -7.24 -3.06
CA ILE A 24 -0.01 -7.60 -1.90
C ILE A 24 -0.03 -6.39 -0.97
N SER A 25 -1.18 -5.73 -0.87
CA SER A 25 -1.37 -4.56 -0.01
C SER A 25 -2.16 -4.91 1.24
N ARG A 26 -1.62 -4.46 2.39
CA ARG A 26 -2.20 -4.62 3.73
C ARG A 26 -2.26 -3.25 4.39
N GLY A 27 -3.42 -2.87 4.90
CA GLY A 27 -3.62 -1.59 5.59
C GLY A 27 -4.50 -1.75 6.83
N GLY A 28 -4.18 -1.02 7.88
CA GLY A 28 -4.96 -0.98 9.12
C GLY A 28 -4.44 0.05 10.11
N HIS A 29 -5.13 0.19 11.24
CA HIS A 29 -4.65 1.03 12.34
C HIS A 29 -3.67 0.22 13.23
N THR A 30 -2.69 0.89 13.82
CA THR A 30 -1.83 0.29 14.86
C THR A 30 -2.67 -0.39 15.94
N GLY A 31 -2.35 -1.65 16.25
CA GLY A 31 -3.11 -2.47 17.20
C GLY A 31 -4.32 -3.22 16.63
N THR A 32 -4.65 -3.04 15.34
CA THR A 32 -5.72 -3.80 14.65
C THR A 32 -5.14 -4.96 13.85
N LEU A 33 -5.76 -6.14 13.95
CA LEU A 33 -5.41 -7.29 13.13
C LEU A 33 -5.76 -7.03 11.65
N ILE A 34 -4.76 -7.00 10.77
CA ILE A 34 -5.00 -6.87 9.32
C ILE A 34 -5.39 -8.26 8.77
N THR A 35 -6.69 -8.51 8.64
CA THR A 35 -7.24 -9.79 8.17
C THR A 35 -7.42 -9.85 6.66
N ASN A 36 -7.54 -8.70 5.99
CA ASN A 36 -7.78 -8.63 4.55
C ASN A 36 -6.55 -8.05 3.83
N ALA A 37 -5.97 -8.84 2.92
CA ALA A 37 -4.99 -8.38 1.96
C ALA A 37 -5.64 -8.27 0.58
N ARG A 38 -5.35 -7.21 -0.17
CA ARG A 38 -5.68 -7.16 -1.59
C ARG A 38 -4.49 -7.60 -2.40
N ARG A 39 -4.76 -8.45 -3.39
CA ARG A 39 -3.76 -8.95 -4.33
C ARG A 39 -4.13 -8.47 -5.72
N VAL A 40 -3.17 -7.90 -6.42
CA VAL A 40 -3.34 -7.47 -7.81
C VAL A 40 -2.09 -7.85 -8.59
N ASN A 41 -2.28 -8.45 -9.75
CA ASN A 41 -1.18 -8.72 -10.67
C ASN A 41 -1.03 -7.50 -11.60
N ILE A 42 0.20 -7.05 -11.76
CA ILE A 42 0.58 -6.02 -12.72
C ILE A 42 1.60 -6.58 -13.70
N SER A 43 1.72 -5.97 -14.87
CA SER A 43 2.77 -6.34 -15.82
C SER A 43 4.17 -5.98 -15.29
N SER A 44 5.20 -6.72 -15.72
CA SER A 44 6.60 -6.33 -15.43
C SER A 44 6.93 -4.92 -15.92
N ASN A 45 6.41 -4.51 -17.08
CA ASN A 45 6.62 -3.15 -17.58
C ASN A 45 6.05 -2.08 -16.63
N GLU A 46 4.83 -2.28 -16.10
CA GLU A 46 4.27 -1.38 -15.09
C GLU A 46 5.07 -1.38 -13.79
N TRP A 47 5.65 -2.53 -13.41
CA TRP A 47 6.55 -2.60 -12.27
C TRP A 47 7.82 -1.78 -12.55
N ASP A 48 8.47 -1.94 -13.68
CA ASP A 48 9.74 -1.25 -13.98
C ASP A 48 9.61 0.27 -14.03
N ILE A 49 8.46 0.80 -14.45
CA ILE A 49 8.18 2.25 -14.47
C ILE A 49 7.51 2.78 -13.19
N ARG A 50 7.37 1.95 -12.15
CA ARG A 50 6.69 2.34 -10.90
C ARG A 50 7.38 3.54 -10.25
N PRO A 51 6.62 4.44 -9.61
CA PRO A 51 7.23 5.53 -8.85
C PRO A 51 7.96 4.96 -7.63
N TYR A 52 9.25 5.24 -7.54
CA TYR A 52 10.10 4.80 -6.44
C TYR A 52 11.00 5.97 -6.02
N ASP A 53 10.88 6.35 -4.76
CA ASP A 53 11.78 7.28 -4.12
C ASP A 53 12.43 6.57 -2.91
N PRO A 54 13.76 6.48 -2.84
CA PRO A 54 14.44 5.77 -1.74
C PRO A 54 14.29 6.48 -0.39
N LEU A 55 13.93 7.78 -0.39
CA LEU A 55 13.67 8.58 0.81
C LEU A 55 12.18 8.61 1.14
N ASP A 56 11.30 8.38 0.17
CA ASP A 56 9.84 8.38 0.34
C ASP A 56 9.19 7.03 -0.03
N SER A 57 9.19 6.10 0.94
CA SER A 57 8.49 4.81 0.82
C SER A 57 6.96 4.92 0.71
N LEU A 58 6.40 6.11 0.99
CA LEU A 58 4.96 6.36 0.95
C LEU A 58 4.46 6.50 -0.50
N ILE A 59 5.26 7.07 -1.40
CA ILE A 59 4.97 7.13 -2.84
C ILE A 59 4.73 5.72 -3.41
N LEU A 60 5.62 4.77 -3.12
CA LEU A 60 5.46 3.39 -3.56
C LEU A 60 4.19 2.75 -2.98
N SER A 61 3.91 3.02 -1.70
CA SER A 61 2.73 2.51 -1.01
C SER A 61 1.43 3.06 -1.59
N ARG A 62 1.37 4.35 -1.90
CA ARG A 62 0.22 5.01 -2.55
C ARG A 62 -0.05 4.43 -3.93
N TRP A 63 1.00 4.25 -4.73
CA TRP A 63 0.88 3.62 -6.04
C TRP A 63 0.39 2.17 -5.96
N ALA A 64 0.96 1.36 -5.07
CA ALA A 64 0.54 -0.03 -4.90
C ALA A 64 -0.92 -0.15 -4.43
N PHE A 65 -1.37 0.75 -3.54
CA PHE A 65 -2.77 0.82 -3.11
C PHE A 65 -3.71 1.21 -4.25
N SER A 66 -3.31 2.15 -5.12
CA SER A 66 -4.16 2.57 -6.24
C SER A 66 -4.43 1.43 -7.22
N LYS A 67 -3.44 0.53 -7.44
CA LYS A 67 -3.61 -0.68 -8.25
C LYS A 67 -4.65 -1.64 -7.67
N ALA A 68 -4.83 -1.66 -6.35
CA ALA A 68 -5.85 -2.44 -5.66
C ALA A 68 -7.21 -1.72 -5.54
N GLY A 69 -7.37 -0.53 -6.14
CA GLY A 69 -8.57 0.29 -6.02
C GLY A 69 -8.72 0.95 -4.64
N TRP A 70 -7.64 1.02 -3.86
CA TRP A 70 -7.61 1.62 -2.53
C TRP A 70 -7.02 3.02 -2.57
N VAL A 71 -7.57 3.91 -1.74
CA VAL A 71 -7.02 5.26 -1.54
C VAL A 71 -6.51 5.37 -0.11
N LEU A 72 -5.20 5.57 0.04
CA LEU A 72 -4.61 5.97 1.32
C LEU A 72 -5.05 7.40 1.62
N ARG A 73 -6.05 7.55 2.49
CA ARG A 73 -6.44 8.85 3.01
C ARG A 73 -5.57 9.17 4.21
N GLU A 74 -5.00 10.37 4.20
CA GLU A 74 -4.39 10.92 5.41
C GLU A 74 -5.48 11.04 6.47
N SER A 75 -5.17 10.61 7.69
CA SER A 75 -6.09 10.83 8.79
C SER A 75 -6.10 12.32 9.07
N VAL A 76 -7.14 13.02 8.62
CA VAL A 76 -7.39 14.39 9.04
C VAL A 76 -7.58 14.33 10.56
N PRO A 77 -6.85 15.11 11.38
CA PRO A 77 -7.15 15.18 12.79
C PRO A 77 -8.61 15.64 12.94
N LEU A 78 -9.37 14.96 13.80
CA LEU A 78 -10.69 15.44 14.20
C LEU A 78 -10.47 16.76 14.94
N THR A 79 -10.58 17.89 14.24
CA THR A 79 -10.76 19.20 14.87
C THR A 79 -12.20 19.27 15.36
N ASP A 80 -12.33 19.35 16.68
CA ASP A 80 -13.55 19.79 17.38
C ASP A 80 -13.89 21.23 17.01
#